data_AF-A0A3L8D8T2-F1
#
_entry.id   AF-A0A3L8D8T2-F1
#
_cell.length_a   1.000
_cell.length_b   1.000
_cell.length_c   1.000
_cell.angle_alpha   90.00
_cell.angle_beta   90.00
_cell.angle_gamma   90.00
#
_symmetry.space_group_name_H-M   'P 1'
#
loop_
_entity.id
_entity.type
_entity.pdbx_description
1 polymer ?
#
loop_
_entity_poly.entity_id
_entity_poly.type
_entity_poly.pdbx_seq_one_letter_code
_entity_poly.pdbx_strand_id
1 'polypeptide(L)'
;MRFAVGMIVKNVELDLTGVIIGWLDTKPWQMYPDSPDGCYYIVLCEDLPHEFQVTLETVNKPEPINSDEIGRYFSNFNGSFYTPNEVLAKEYAEDVVYLTTHLLRQLTLNINP
;
A
#
# COMPACT_ATOMS: atom_id res chain seq x y z
N MET A 1 10.00 5.88 -4.09
CA MET A 1 8.87 5.04 -3.68
C MET A 1 8.60 5.31 -2.21
N ARG A 2 7.43 5.89 -1.91
CA ARG A 2 7.01 6.29 -0.56
C ARG A 2 6.12 5.24 0.11
N PHE A 3 5.41 4.44 -0.69
CA PHE A 3 4.54 3.38 -0.22
C PHE A 3 4.77 2.09 -0.99
N ALA A 4 4.28 0.98 -0.45
CA ALA A 4 4.47 -0.36 -0.98
C ALA A 4 3.13 -1.12 -1.05
N VAL A 5 3.04 -2.07 -1.98
CA VAL A 5 1.93 -3.03 -2.08
C VAL A 5 1.74 -3.72 -0.74
N GLY A 6 0.50 -3.76 -0.26
CA GLY A 6 0.11 -4.30 1.04
C GLY A 6 0.05 -3.26 2.17
N MET A 7 0.54 -2.04 1.99
CA MET A 7 0.39 -0.99 3.00
C MET A 7 -1.05 -0.47 3.07
N ILE A 8 -1.54 -0.28 4.30
CA ILE A 8 -2.77 0.47 4.56
C ILE A 8 -2.46 1.97 4.50
N VAL A 9 -3.24 2.68 3.70
CA VAL A 9 -3.08 4.10 3.43
C VAL A 9 -4.41 4.81 3.51
N LYS A 10 -4.35 6.10 3.82
CA LYS A 10 -5.50 6.99 3.76
C LYS A 10 -5.40 7.89 2.53
N ASN A 11 -6.47 7.93 1.76
CA ASN A 11 -6.66 8.93 0.74
C ASN A 11 -7.04 10.27 1.39
N VAL A 12 -6.29 11.32 1.09
CA VAL A 12 -6.48 12.63 1.72
C VAL A 12 -7.74 13.35 1.21
N GLU A 13 -8.09 13.15 -0.06
CA GLU A 13 -9.18 13.88 -0.72
C GLU A 13 -10.55 13.31 -0.39
N LEU A 14 -10.65 11.98 -0.34
CA LEU A 14 -11.89 11.24 -0.09
C LEU A 14 -12.06 10.84 1.37
N ASP A 15 -11.02 11.04 2.20
CA ASP A 15 -10.97 10.63 3.61
C ASP A 15 -11.11 9.11 3.83
N LEU A 16 -10.81 8.31 2.80
CA LEU A 16 -11.01 6.86 2.79
C LEU A 16 -9.73 6.10 3.10
N THR A 17 -9.87 4.95 3.75
CA THR A 17 -8.76 4.02 4.00
C THR A 17 -8.82 2.86 3.02
N GLY A 18 -7.66 2.45 2.53
CA GLY A 18 -7.54 1.33 1.61
C GLY A 18 -6.17 0.69 1.67
N VAL A 19 -5.99 -0.36 0.89
CA VAL A 19 -4.73 -1.08 0.74
C VAL A 19 -4.18 -0.90 -0.66
N ILE A 20 -2.87 -0.65 -0.76
CA ILE A 20 -2.19 -0.56 -2.07
C ILE A 20 -2.09 -1.97 -2.67
N ILE A 21 -2.65 -2.17 -3.86
CA ILE A 21 -2.57 -3.43 -4.60
C ILE A 21 -1.59 -3.36 -5.78
N GLY A 22 -1.07 -2.18 -6.10
CA GLY A 22 -0.09 -2.00 -7.16
C GLY A 22 0.34 -0.54 -7.30
N TRP A 23 1.34 -0.29 -8.13
CA TRP A 23 1.73 1.05 -8.52
C TRP A 23 2.29 1.09 -9.95
N LEU A 24 2.25 2.28 -10.55
CA LEU A 24 2.79 2.57 -11.88
C LEU A 24 3.81 3.72 -11.78
N ASP A 25 5.02 3.52 -12.34
CA ASP A 25 6.00 4.59 -12.48
C ASP A 25 5.52 5.62 -13.51
N THR A 26 5.43 6.88 -13.11
CA THR A 26 4.98 7.99 -13.97
C THR A 26 6.11 8.67 -14.69
N LYS A 27 7.37 8.39 -14.34
CA LYS A 27 8.53 8.97 -15.00
C LYS A 27 8.57 8.78 -16.52
N PRO A 28 8.02 7.71 -17.13
CA PRO A 28 8.01 7.58 -18.59
C PRO A 28 6.97 8.49 -19.27
N TRP A 29 5.95 8.96 -18.55
CA TRP A 29 4.81 9.70 -19.10
C TRP A 29 4.57 10.93 -18.21
N GLN A 30 5.12 12.10 -18.57
CA GLN A 30 4.98 13.40 -17.89
C GLN A 30 3.53 13.94 -17.84
N MET A 31 2.55 13.08 -17.60
CA MET A 31 1.14 13.41 -17.66
C MET A 31 0.69 14.15 -16.39
N TYR A 32 1.41 14.00 -15.27
CA TYR A 32 1.06 14.62 -13.99
C TYR A 32 2.30 14.92 -13.13
N PRO A 33 2.75 16.19 -13.06
CA PRO A 33 3.98 16.59 -12.36
C PRO A 33 3.86 16.59 -10.82
N ASP A 34 2.67 16.40 -10.27
CA ASP A 34 2.40 16.63 -8.85
C ASP A 34 2.49 15.37 -7.95
N SER A 35 2.81 14.20 -8.51
CA SER A 35 3.08 13.00 -7.70
C SER A 35 4.39 13.19 -6.91
N PRO A 36 4.37 13.22 -5.56
CA PRO A 36 5.55 13.56 -4.76
C PRO A 36 6.73 12.61 -4.95
N ASP A 37 6.48 11.36 -5.31
CA ASP A 37 7.47 10.31 -5.50
C ASP A 37 7.46 9.71 -6.92
N GLY A 38 6.71 10.31 -7.85
CA GLY A 38 6.61 9.87 -9.24
C GLY A 38 5.90 8.53 -9.43
N CYS A 39 5.03 8.14 -8.50
CA CYS A 39 4.25 6.91 -8.57
C CYS A 39 2.74 7.21 -8.57
N TYR A 40 1.97 6.42 -9.33
CA TYR A 40 0.53 6.22 -9.09
C TYR A 40 0.34 4.96 -8.30
N TYR A 41 -0.46 5.03 -7.24
CA TYR A 41 -0.83 3.85 -6.46
C TYR A 41 -2.23 3.41 -6.83
N ILE A 42 -2.42 2.10 -7.00
CA ILE A 42 -3.73 1.48 -7.18
C ILE A 42 -4.19 1.05 -5.79
N VAL A 43 -5.27 1.64 -5.31
CA VAL A 43 -5.75 1.42 -3.95
C VAL A 43 -7.11 0.72 -3.99
N LEU A 44 -7.20 -0.37 -3.24
CA LEU A 44 -8.46 -1.07 -2.94
C LEU A 44 -9.04 -0.50 -1.65
N CYS A 45 -10.18 0.18 -1.76
CA CYS A 45 -10.93 0.73 -0.63
C CYS A 45 -12.10 -0.19 -0.27
N GLU A 46 -12.64 -0.03 0.95
CA GLU A 46 -13.91 -0.67 1.31
C GLU A 46 -15.06 -0.10 0.46
N ASP A 47 -15.93 -0.97 -0.04
CA ASP A 47 -17.18 -0.63 -0.74
C ASP A 47 -17.05 0.29 -1.98
N LEU A 48 -15.84 0.46 -2.50
CA LEU A 48 -15.56 1.30 -3.66
C LEU A 48 -14.71 0.55 -4.69
N PRO A 49 -14.88 0.86 -5.99
CA PRO A 49 -14.01 0.32 -7.02
C PRO A 49 -12.55 0.75 -6.80
N HIS A 50 -11.61 0.01 -7.39
CA HIS A 50 -10.19 0.37 -7.37
C HIS A 50 -9.97 1.77 -7.93
N GLU A 51 -9.24 2.60 -7.21
CA GLU A 51 -8.92 3.96 -7.65
C GLU A 51 -7.41 4.18 -7.77
N PHE A 52 -7.03 4.98 -8.77
CA PHE A 52 -5.67 5.47 -8.93
C PHE A 52 -5.48 6.70 -8.06
N GLN A 53 -4.50 6.65 -7.16
CA GLN A 53 -4.30 7.67 -6.14
C GLN A 53 -2.86 8.19 -6.13
N VAL A 54 -2.73 9.51 -6.00
CA VAL A 54 -1.45 10.24 -5.93
C VAL A 54 -1.20 10.91 -4.58
N THR A 55 -2.27 11.12 -3.80
CA THR A 55 -2.26 11.84 -2.53
C THR A 55 -2.66 10.87 -1.40
N LEU A 56 -1.64 10.18 -0.87
CA LEU A 56 -1.79 9.17 0.18
C LEU A 56 -1.02 9.55 1.45
N GLU A 57 -1.57 9.15 2.58
CA GLU A 57 -0.97 9.26 3.91
C GLU A 57 -0.87 7.89 4.60
N THR A 58 0.15 7.74 5.45
CA THR A 58 0.30 6.58 6.32
C THR A 58 -0.75 6.59 7.42
N VAL A 59 -1.37 5.45 7.67
CA VAL A 59 -2.31 5.28 8.79
C VAL A 59 -1.56 4.85 10.05
N ASN A 60 -1.74 5.58 11.16
CA ASN A 60 -1.05 5.29 12.44
C ASN A 60 -1.49 3.97 13.08
N LYS A 61 -2.76 3.57 12.88
CA LYS A 61 -3.32 2.30 13.37
C LYS A 61 -4.00 1.59 12.21
N PRO A 62 -3.24 0.83 11.40
CA PRO A 62 -3.79 0.08 10.29
C PRO A 62 -4.78 -0.97 10.78
N GLU A 63 -5.94 -1.04 10.14
CA GLU A 63 -6.93 -2.08 10.36
C GLU A 63 -7.12 -2.89 9.06
N PRO A 64 -7.50 -4.17 9.16
CA PRO A 64 -7.85 -4.96 7.98
C PRO A 64 -9.00 -4.30 7.21
N ILE A 65 -8.85 -4.25 5.89
CA ILE A 65 -9.90 -3.79 4.96
C ILE A 65 -10.95 -4.89 4.83
N ASN A 66 -12.21 -4.53 5.02
CA ASN A 66 -13.37 -5.38 4.82
C ASN A 66 -13.77 -5.40 3.33
N SER A 67 -13.11 -6.24 2.54
CA SER A 67 -13.47 -6.47 1.14
C SER A 67 -13.24 -7.92 0.75
N ASP A 68 -14.23 -8.52 0.07
CA ASP A 68 -14.16 -9.89 -0.45
C ASP A 68 -13.05 -10.05 -1.51
N GLU A 69 -12.53 -8.94 -2.05
CA GLU A 69 -11.46 -8.97 -3.04
C GLU A 69 -10.06 -9.11 -2.42
N ILE A 70 -9.90 -8.91 -1.11
CA ILE A 70 -8.59 -8.94 -0.43
C ILE A 70 -7.85 -10.26 -0.67
N GLY A 71 -8.56 -11.39 -0.62
CA GLY A 71 -7.96 -12.71 -0.83
C GLY A 71 -7.41 -12.94 -2.25
N ARG A 72 -7.79 -12.11 -3.22
CA ARG A 72 -7.23 -12.17 -4.59
C ARG A 72 -5.82 -11.61 -4.67
N TYR A 73 -5.45 -10.76 -3.72
CA TYR A 73 -4.19 -10.01 -3.72
C TYR A 73 -3.28 -10.42 -2.58
N PHE A 74 -3.84 -10.71 -1.41
CA PHE A 74 -3.08 -10.89 -0.18
C PHE A 74 -3.34 -12.23 0.49
N SER A 75 -2.32 -12.75 1.15
CA SER A 75 -2.40 -14.01 1.89
C SER A 75 -2.82 -13.83 3.35
N ASN A 76 -2.36 -12.76 4.01
CA ASN A 76 -2.66 -12.48 5.41
C ASN A 76 -2.43 -11.00 5.78
N PHE A 77 -3.13 -10.51 6.79
CA PHE A 77 -2.81 -9.25 7.47
C PHE A 77 -1.99 -9.51 8.74
N ASN A 78 -0.88 -8.80 8.92
CA ASN A 78 0.03 -9.05 10.06
C ASN A 78 -0.14 -8.06 11.23
N GLY A 79 -1.19 -7.24 11.23
CA GLY A 79 -1.41 -6.19 12.22
C GLY A 79 -0.91 -4.81 11.80
N SER A 80 -0.26 -4.67 10.64
CA SER A 80 0.15 -3.36 10.11
C SER A 80 0.04 -3.27 8.59
N PHE A 81 0.33 -4.35 7.89
CA PHE A 81 0.23 -4.42 6.43
C PHE A 81 -0.21 -5.82 6.01
N TYR A 82 -0.67 -5.92 4.77
CA TYR A 82 -0.97 -7.19 4.13
C TYR A 82 0.28 -7.79 3.50
N THR A 83 0.42 -9.11 3.63
CA THR A 83 1.44 -9.89 2.93
C THR A 83 0.93 -10.18 1.52
N PRO A 84 1.64 -9.71 0.45
CA PRO A 84 1.28 -10.04 -0.93
C PRO A 84 1.20 -11.56 -1.14
N ASN A 85 0.26 -12.00 -1.97
CA ASN A 85 0.26 -13.38 -2.45
C ASN A 85 1.40 -13.63 -3.44
N GLU A 86 1.57 -14.87 -3.91
CA GLU A 86 2.68 -15.23 -4.80
C GLU A 86 2.74 -14.42 -6.10
N VAL A 87 1.57 -14.01 -6.63
CA VAL A 87 1.48 -13.23 -7.87
C VAL A 87 2.00 -11.81 -7.63
N LEU A 88 1.44 -11.09 -6.66
CA LEU A 88 1.88 -9.74 -6.34
C LEU A 88 3.30 -9.70 -5.79
N ALA A 89 3.71 -10.70 -5.00
CA ALA A 89 5.08 -10.78 -4.49
C ALA A 89 6.12 -10.94 -5.61
N LYS A 90 5.74 -11.60 -6.72
CA LYS A 90 6.62 -11.75 -7.89
C LYS A 90 6.67 -10.46 -8.71
N GLU A 91 5.54 -9.78 -8.88
CA GLU A 91 5.44 -8.55 -9.65
C GLU A 91 6.10 -7.36 -8.93
N TYR A 92 5.91 -7.28 -7.61
CA TYR A 92 6.41 -6.22 -6.74
C TYR A 92 7.41 -6.77 -5.70
N ALA A 93 8.45 -7.46 -6.17
CA ALA A 93 9.44 -8.08 -5.29
C ALA A 93 10.18 -7.06 -4.39
N GLU A 94 10.41 -5.85 -4.88
CA GLU A 94 11.05 -4.77 -4.12
C GLU A 94 10.19 -4.31 -2.93
N ASP A 95 8.87 -4.27 -3.12
CA ASP A 95 7.90 -3.94 -2.07
C ASP A 95 7.91 -4.97 -0.94
N VAL A 96 8.02 -6.26 -1.28
CA VAL A 96 8.15 -7.33 -0.28
C VAL A 96 9.40 -7.14 0.57
N VAL A 97 10.53 -6.80 -0.05
CA VAL A 97 11.78 -6.51 0.68
C VAL A 97 11.61 -5.26 1.54
N TYR A 98 10.96 -4.22 1.04
CA TYR A 98 10.70 -2.99 1.79
C TYR A 98 9.83 -3.25 3.04
N LEU A 99 8.71 -3.96 2.89
CA LEU A 99 7.81 -4.33 3.98
C LEU A 99 8.54 -5.12 5.07
N THR A 100 9.32 -6.13 4.66
CA THR A 100 10.01 -7.04 5.58
C THR A 100 11.20 -6.42 6.29
N THR A 101 11.92 -5.49 5.65
CA THR A 101 13.15 -4.91 6.21
C THR A 101 12.95 -3.58 6.91
N HIS A 102 12.03 -2.74 6.40
CA HIS A 102 11.84 -1.38 6.89
C HIS A 102 10.69 -1.30 7.89
N LEU A 103 9.51 -1.81 7.52
CA LEU A 103 8.32 -1.68 8.38
C LEU A 103 8.35 -2.63 9.57
N LEU A 104 8.73 -3.90 9.38
CA LEU A 104 8.88 -4.82 10.52
C LEU A 104 9.96 -4.34 11.50
N ARG A 105 11.04 -3.73 11.01
CA ARG A 105 12.09 -3.20 11.88
C ARG A 105 11.59 -2.01 12.70
N GLN A 106 10.86 -1.08 12.10
CA GLN A 106 10.24 0.04 12.82
C GLN A 106 9.24 -0.45 13.88
N LEU A 107 8.46 -1.49 13.57
CA LEU A 107 7.57 -2.11 14.54
C LEU A 107 8.35 -2.73 15.70
N THR A 108 9.39 -3.52 15.44
CA THR A 108 10.19 -4.16 16.50
C THR A 108 10.96 -3.18 17.40
N LEU A 109 11.39 -2.03 16.86
CA LEU A 109 12.06 -0.99 17.66
C LEU A 109 11.08 -0.22 18.56
N ASN A 110 9.80 -0.12 18.17
CA ASN A 110 8.76 0.55 18.95
C ASN A 110 8.17 -0.33 20.10
N ILE A 111 8.63 -1.58 20.25
CA ILE A 111 8.19 -2.50 21.34
C ILE A 111 9.18 -2.55 22.52
N ASN A 112 10.28 -1.78 22.47
CA ASN A 112 11.19 -1.61 23.61
C ASN A 112 11.23 -0.14 24.07
N PRO A 113 10.30 0.28 24.95
CA PRO A 113 10.46 1.50 25.73
C PRO A 113 11.57 1.37 26.79
#